data_AF-A0A2T5HSI9-F1
#
_entry.id   AF-A0A2T5HSI9-F1
#
_cell.length_a   1.000
_cell.length_b   1.000
_cell.length_c   1.000
_cell.angle_alpha   90.00
_cell.angle_beta   90.00
_cell.angle_gamma   90.00
#
_symmetry.space_group_name_H-M   'P 1'
#
loop_
_entity.id
_entity.type
_entity.pdbx_description
1 polymer ?
#
loop_
_entity_poly.entity_id
_entity_poly.type
_entity_poly.pdbx_seq_one_letter_code
_entity_poly.pdbx_strand_id
1 'polypeptide(L)'
;MSEISDFEARITAALERIGRAVAVAEERAEAAQTGGVASQALEAEVARLNDALEAEQSINAQLEDRVKAIHDRQETHVAALEDEVETLRRQLMDHDREMRKLRHVNAQLRENNAALREANAVGLSDADLINAGMRAELEALKVTRDVDVTELDAILTELRAVMTRASGAQPSEEV
;
A
#
# COMPACT_ATOMS: atom_id res chain seq x y z
N MET A 1 -31.78 -73.78 67.77
CA MET A 1 -31.97 -74.31 66.40
C MET A 1 -32.65 -73.31 65.47
N SER A 2 -33.47 -72.35 65.93
CA SER A 2 -34.07 -71.34 65.03
C SER A 2 -33.12 -70.20 64.62
N GLU A 3 -32.15 -69.81 65.45
CA GLU A 3 -31.23 -68.72 65.08
C GLU A 3 -30.35 -69.07 63.88
N ILE A 4 -29.95 -70.34 63.76
CA ILE A 4 -29.14 -70.82 62.63
C ILE A 4 -29.95 -70.75 61.33
N SER A 5 -31.22 -71.16 61.33
CA SER A 5 -32.09 -71.05 60.14
C SER A 5 -32.38 -69.60 59.76
N ASP A 6 -32.49 -68.70 60.74
CA ASP A 6 -32.68 -67.27 60.48
C ASP A 6 -31.42 -66.63 59.87
N PHE A 7 -30.23 -67.05 60.32
CA PHE A 7 -28.97 -66.64 59.70
C PHE A 7 -28.83 -67.20 58.28
N GLU A 8 -29.19 -68.46 58.02
CA GLU A 8 -29.18 -69.07 56.69
C GLU A 8 -30.13 -68.35 55.72
N ALA A 9 -31.34 -68.01 56.17
CA ALA A 9 -32.30 -67.25 55.36
C ALA A 9 -31.79 -65.84 55.02
N ARG A 10 -31.16 -65.16 55.99
CA ARG A 10 -30.56 -63.83 55.78
C ARG A 10 -29.34 -63.87 54.86
N ILE A 11 -28.50 -64.89 55.00
CA ILE A 11 -27.33 -65.07 54.12
C ILE A 11 -27.78 -65.36 52.70
N THR A 12 -28.77 -66.24 52.51
CA THR A 12 -29.33 -66.54 51.18
C THR A 12 -29.91 -65.29 50.52
N ALA A 13 -30.70 -64.50 51.26
CA ALA A 13 -31.24 -63.24 50.75
C ALA A 13 -30.15 -62.20 50.43
N ALA A 14 -29.07 -62.15 51.22
CA ALA A 14 -27.93 -61.28 50.96
C ALA A 14 -27.15 -61.73 49.71
N LEU A 15 -26.93 -63.02 49.52
CA LEU A 15 -26.26 -63.57 48.35
C LEU A 15 -27.05 -63.33 47.07
N GLU A 16 -28.38 -63.49 47.09
CA GLU A 16 -29.22 -63.14 45.94
C GLU A 16 -29.18 -61.64 45.62
N ARG A 17 -29.16 -60.78 46.64
CA ARG A 17 -29.05 -59.33 46.45
C ARG A 17 -27.69 -58.96 45.84
N ILE A 18 -26.62 -59.62 46.27
CA ILE A 18 -25.28 -59.45 45.69
C ILE A 18 -25.27 -59.96 44.25
N GLY A 19 -25.82 -61.14 43.97
CA GLY A 19 -25.94 -61.67 42.61
C GLY A 19 -26.68 -60.75 41.66
N ARG A 20 -27.81 -60.17 42.10
CA ARG A 20 -28.55 -59.14 41.33
C ARG A 20 -27.74 -57.86 41.14
N ALA A 21 -27.01 -57.41 42.16
CA ALA A 21 -26.18 -56.21 42.06
C ALA A 21 -24.98 -56.40 41.11
N VAL A 22 -24.38 -57.59 41.11
CA VAL A 22 -23.29 -57.97 40.19
C VAL A 22 -23.80 -58.03 38.75
N ALA A 23 -24.95 -58.68 38.50
CA ALA A 23 -25.54 -58.74 37.16
C ALA A 23 -25.84 -57.34 36.58
N VAL A 24 -26.37 -56.42 37.40
CA VAL A 24 -26.61 -55.03 36.99
C VAL A 24 -25.30 -54.26 36.75
N ALA A 25 -24.23 -54.57 37.50
CA ALA A 25 -22.91 -53.97 37.29
C ALA A 25 -22.25 -54.47 36.00
N GLU A 26 -22.39 -55.77 35.69
CA GLU A 26 -21.91 -56.39 34.45
C GLU A 26 -22.66 -55.83 33.24
N GLU A 27 -23.99 -55.74 33.29
CA GLU A 27 -24.79 -55.14 32.21
C GLU A 27 -24.44 -53.66 31.96
N ARG A 28 -24.14 -52.90 33.03
CA ARG A 28 -23.66 -51.52 32.91
C ARG A 28 -22.24 -51.43 32.33
N ALA A 29 -21.37 -52.38 32.66
CA ALA A 29 -20.02 -52.43 32.11
C ALA A 29 -20.03 -52.79 30.61
N GLU A 30 -20.89 -53.72 30.21
CA GLU A 30 -21.11 -54.08 28.80
C GLU A 30 -21.75 -52.93 28.00
N ALA A 31 -22.71 -52.20 28.59
CA ALA A 31 -23.30 -51.00 27.99
C ALA A 31 -22.26 -49.87 27.80
N ALA A 32 -21.32 -49.71 28.75
CA ALA A 32 -20.22 -48.76 28.62
C ALA A 32 -19.20 -49.16 27.53
N GLN A 33 -18.97 -50.46 27.34
CA GLN A 33 -18.07 -50.99 26.30
C GLN A 33 -18.68 -50.91 24.89
N THR A 34 -20.00 -51.05 24.77
CA THR A 34 -20.73 -50.92 23.51
C THR A 34 -20.90 -49.47 23.03
N GLY A 35 -20.65 -48.48 23.89
CA GLY A 35 -20.50 -47.06 23.51
C GLY A 35 -19.26 -46.75 22.64
N GLY A 36 -18.39 -47.73 22.40
CA GLY A 36 -17.13 -47.56 21.66
C GLY A 36 -17.27 -47.09 20.20
N VAL A 37 -18.37 -47.42 19.51
CA VAL A 37 -18.56 -47.00 18.10
C VAL A 37 -18.89 -45.51 17.99
N ALA A 38 -19.70 -44.99 18.92
CA ALA A 38 -20.00 -43.56 19.01
C ALA A 38 -18.78 -42.74 19.49
N SER A 39 -17.97 -43.31 20.40
CA SER A 39 -16.73 -42.68 20.87
C SER A 39 -15.67 -42.61 19.76
N GLN A 40 -15.48 -43.70 19.00
CA GLN A 40 -14.52 -43.73 17.89
C GLN A 40 -14.90 -42.80 16.74
N ALA A 41 -16.20 -42.71 16.41
CA ALA A 41 -16.68 -41.77 15.39
C ALA A 41 -16.46 -40.30 15.82
N LEU A 42 -16.67 -39.99 17.10
CA LEU A 42 -16.42 -38.66 17.66
C LEU A 42 -14.92 -38.35 17.69
N GLU A 43 -14.06 -39.30 18.08
CA GLU A 43 -12.60 -39.15 18.07
C GLU A 43 -12.07 -38.92 16.63
N ALA A 44 -12.62 -39.63 15.64
CA ALA A 44 -12.27 -39.42 14.23
C ALA A 44 -12.73 -38.05 13.70
N GLU A 45 -13.90 -37.56 14.13
CA GLU A 45 -14.36 -36.20 13.80
C GLU A 45 -13.46 -35.14 14.42
N VAL A 46 -13.10 -35.28 15.70
CA VAL A 46 -12.21 -34.36 16.41
C VAL A 46 -10.82 -34.32 15.76
N ALA A 47 -10.27 -35.48 15.36
CA ALA A 47 -9.01 -35.54 14.63
C ALA A 47 -9.10 -34.76 13.29
N ARG A 48 -10.16 -35.00 12.50
CA ARG A 48 -10.36 -34.30 11.22
C ARG A 48 -10.52 -32.79 11.39
N LEU A 49 -11.25 -32.35 12.41
CA LEU A 49 -11.44 -30.94 12.71
C LEU A 49 -10.15 -30.27 13.18
N ASN A 50 -9.31 -30.97 13.96
CA ASN A 50 -8.00 -30.47 14.35
C ASN A 50 -7.06 -30.34 13.13
N ASP A 51 -7.02 -31.34 12.26
CA ASP A 51 -6.21 -31.27 11.02
C ASP A 51 -6.65 -30.10 10.12
N ALA A 52 -7.97 -29.89 9.99
CA ALA A 52 -8.52 -28.76 9.24
C ALA A 52 -8.20 -27.41 9.90
N LEU A 53 -8.26 -27.33 11.23
CA LEU A 53 -7.91 -26.13 11.99
C LEU A 53 -6.42 -25.80 11.85
N GLU A 54 -5.54 -26.80 11.93
CA GLU A 54 -4.09 -26.62 11.73
C GLU A 54 -3.78 -26.14 10.31
N ALA A 55 -4.46 -26.71 9.30
CA ALA A 55 -4.32 -26.27 7.91
C ALA A 55 -4.76 -24.81 7.72
N GLU A 56 -5.92 -24.43 8.28
CA GLU A 56 -6.42 -23.05 8.23
C GLU A 56 -5.53 -22.06 9.00
N GLN A 57 -4.99 -22.46 10.14
CA GLN A 57 -4.04 -21.64 10.90
C GLN A 57 -2.74 -21.41 10.12
N SER A 58 -2.23 -22.43 9.43
CA SER A 58 -1.05 -22.32 8.56
C SER A 58 -1.31 -21.37 7.37
N ILE A 59 -2.48 -21.45 6.74
CA ILE A 59 -2.86 -20.55 5.65
C ILE A 59 -3.01 -19.11 6.17
N ASN A 60 -3.68 -18.92 7.31
CA ASN A 60 -3.81 -17.60 7.91
C ASN A 60 -2.46 -16.97 8.26
N ALA A 61 -1.54 -17.74 8.85
CA ALA A 61 -0.18 -17.25 9.14
C ALA A 61 0.54 -16.79 7.86
N GLN A 62 0.45 -17.56 6.77
CA GLN A 62 1.04 -17.17 5.48
C GLN A 62 0.38 -15.92 4.88
N LEU A 63 -0.93 -15.76 5.03
CA LEU A 63 -1.64 -14.57 4.56
C LEU A 63 -1.27 -13.34 5.39
N GLU A 64 -1.16 -13.46 6.71
CA GLU A 64 -0.72 -12.38 7.60
C GLU A 64 0.70 -11.92 7.24
N ASP A 65 1.62 -12.87 7.00
CA ASP A 65 2.99 -12.55 6.58
C ASP A 65 3.03 -11.85 5.21
N ARG A 66 2.19 -12.29 4.26
CA ARG A 66 2.06 -11.63 2.96
C ARG A 66 1.48 -10.22 3.09
N VAL A 67 0.47 -10.04 3.93
CA VAL A 67 -0.14 -8.72 4.17
C VAL A 67 0.87 -7.77 4.81
N LYS A 68 1.62 -8.22 5.83
CA LYS A 68 2.71 -7.42 6.42
C LYS A 68 3.75 -7.04 5.37
N ALA A 69 4.24 -8.01 4.59
CA ALA A 69 5.24 -7.74 3.55
C ALA A 69 4.74 -6.80 2.43
N ILE A 70 3.44 -6.78 2.15
CA ILE A 70 2.83 -5.82 1.22
C ILE A 70 2.72 -4.45 1.89
N HIS A 71 2.26 -4.39 3.13
CA HIS A 71 2.14 -3.16 3.90
C HIS A 71 3.49 -2.46 4.03
N ASP A 72 4.53 -3.17 4.44
CA ASP A 72 5.88 -2.61 4.60
C ASP A 72 6.42 -2.04 3.28
N ARG A 73 6.17 -2.74 2.16
CA ARG A 73 6.53 -2.26 0.82
C ARG A 73 5.75 -1.02 0.42
N GLN A 74 4.45 -0.98 0.71
CA GLN A 74 3.59 0.16 0.42
C GLN A 74 3.99 1.38 1.26
N GLU A 75 4.22 1.20 2.55
CA GLU A 75 4.66 2.26 3.46
C GLU A 75 6.02 2.83 3.02
N THR A 76 6.97 1.97 2.65
CA THR A 76 8.27 2.40 2.09
C THR A 76 8.09 3.18 0.79
N HIS A 77 7.20 2.73 -0.10
CA HIS A 77 6.97 3.41 -1.38
C HIS A 77 6.26 4.75 -1.21
N VAL A 78 5.28 4.82 -0.30
CA VAL A 78 4.57 6.07 0.04
C VAL A 78 5.55 7.07 0.64
N ALA A 79 6.37 6.66 1.61
CA ALA A 79 7.38 7.54 2.19
C ALA A 79 8.37 8.08 1.15
N ALA A 80 8.84 7.23 0.23
CA ALA A 80 9.72 7.65 -0.86
C ALA A 80 9.06 8.67 -1.81
N LEU A 81 7.79 8.46 -2.16
CA LEU A 81 7.03 9.39 -3.00
C LEU A 81 6.74 10.71 -2.28
N GLU A 82 6.46 10.68 -0.99
CA GLU A 82 6.26 11.89 -0.17
C GLU A 82 7.54 12.74 -0.12
N ASP A 83 8.70 12.10 0.07
CA ASP A 83 10.01 12.77 0.04
C ASP A 83 10.33 13.36 -1.35
N GLU A 84 10.00 12.65 -2.43
CA GLU A 84 10.18 13.14 -3.80
C GLU A 84 9.29 14.35 -4.08
N VAL A 85 8.02 14.29 -3.68
CA VAL A 85 7.07 15.41 -3.82
C VAL A 85 7.55 16.64 -3.05
N GLU A 86 8.04 16.46 -1.82
CA GLU A 86 8.58 17.57 -1.02
C GLU A 86 9.83 18.18 -1.67
N THR A 87 10.69 17.34 -2.25
CA THR A 87 11.87 17.79 -2.99
C THR A 87 11.49 18.59 -4.24
N LEU A 88 10.55 18.08 -5.04
CA LEU A 88 10.06 18.77 -6.24
C LEU A 88 9.38 20.09 -5.90
N ARG A 89 8.59 20.15 -4.82
CA ARG A 89 7.99 21.41 -4.34
C ARG A 89 9.05 22.45 -4.00
N ARG A 90 10.12 22.04 -3.32
CA ARG A 90 11.22 22.96 -2.98
C ARG A 90 11.92 23.50 -4.22
N GLN A 91 12.21 22.63 -5.20
CA GLN A 91 12.81 23.01 -6.47
C GLN A 91 11.92 24.00 -7.25
N LEU A 92 10.61 23.75 -7.31
CA LEU A 92 9.65 24.67 -7.95
C LEU A 92 9.65 26.05 -7.27
N MET A 93 9.66 26.10 -5.95
CA MET A 93 9.71 27.37 -5.22
C MET A 93 11.01 28.16 -5.48
N ASP A 94 12.13 27.47 -5.63
CA ASP A 94 13.42 28.09 -5.92
C ASP A 94 13.49 28.58 -7.37
N HIS A 95 13.02 27.79 -8.33
CA HIS A 95 12.89 28.22 -9.73
C HIS A 95 11.95 29.43 -9.88
N ASP A 96 10.83 29.47 -9.15
CA ASP A 96 9.94 30.63 -9.14
C ASP A 96 10.64 31.89 -8.61
N ARG A 97 11.50 31.76 -7.59
CA ARG A 97 12.31 32.88 -7.07
C ARG A 97 13.32 33.34 -8.12
N GLU A 98 14.02 32.42 -8.76
CA GLU A 98 14.99 32.71 -9.81
C GLU A 98 14.32 33.40 -11.01
N MET A 99 13.17 32.89 -11.47
CA MET A 99 12.39 33.49 -12.55
C MET A 99 11.92 34.91 -12.22
N ARG A 100 11.44 35.15 -11.00
CA ARG A 100 11.09 36.51 -10.55
C ARG A 100 12.30 37.43 -10.55
N LYS A 101 13.46 36.94 -10.07
CA LYS A 101 14.72 37.70 -10.06
C LYS A 101 15.17 38.03 -11.49
N LEU A 102 15.15 37.07 -12.41
CA LEU A 102 15.50 37.26 -13.82
C LEU A 102 14.59 38.27 -14.51
N ARG A 103 13.27 38.21 -14.26
CA ARG A 103 12.31 39.20 -14.77
C ARG A 103 12.59 40.59 -14.23
N HIS A 104 12.87 40.72 -12.94
CA HIS A 104 13.22 42.00 -12.33
C HIS A 104 14.51 42.59 -12.92
N VAL A 105 15.57 41.79 -13.01
CA VAL A 105 16.85 42.21 -13.60
C VAL A 105 16.66 42.60 -15.08
N ASN A 106 15.90 41.83 -15.86
CA ASN A 106 15.60 42.19 -17.25
C ASN A 106 14.81 43.49 -17.37
N ALA A 107 13.85 43.75 -16.47
CA ALA A 107 13.11 45.01 -16.45
C ALA A 107 14.06 46.20 -16.17
N GLN A 108 14.94 46.07 -15.18
CA GLN A 108 15.96 47.07 -14.86
C GLN A 108 16.94 47.28 -16.02
N LEU A 109 17.36 46.22 -16.71
CA LEU A 109 18.22 46.32 -17.89
C LEU A 109 17.53 47.05 -19.04
N ARG A 110 16.24 46.79 -19.28
CA ARG A 110 15.46 47.50 -20.31
C ARG A 110 15.30 48.98 -19.96
N GLU A 111 15.00 49.29 -18.71
CA GLU A 111 14.90 50.67 -18.22
C GLU A 111 16.24 51.42 -18.37
N ASN A 112 17.34 50.81 -17.94
CA ASN A 112 18.68 51.38 -18.11
C ASN A 112 19.04 51.58 -19.58
N ASN A 113 18.74 50.63 -20.46
CA ASN A 113 18.97 50.79 -21.91
C ASN A 113 18.11 51.91 -22.50
N ALA A 114 16.85 52.05 -22.08
CA ALA A 114 15.98 53.14 -22.50
C ALA A 114 16.55 54.50 -22.06
N ALA A 115 16.95 54.63 -20.79
CA ALA A 115 17.57 55.85 -20.26
C ALA A 115 18.89 56.19 -20.97
N LEU A 116 19.73 55.19 -21.27
CA LEU A 116 20.96 55.39 -22.06
C LEU A 116 20.66 55.84 -23.49
N ARG A 117 19.61 55.30 -24.12
CA ARG A 117 19.19 55.75 -25.46
C ARG A 117 18.64 57.16 -25.45
N GLU A 118 17.84 57.52 -24.44
CA GLU A 118 17.32 58.87 -24.27
C GLU A 118 18.47 59.87 -24.03
N ALA A 119 19.41 59.54 -23.14
CA ALA A 119 20.60 60.35 -22.90
C ALA A 119 21.47 60.53 -24.16
N ASN A 120 21.62 59.46 -24.97
CA ASN A 120 22.31 59.56 -26.26
C ASN A 120 21.52 60.39 -27.29
N ALA A 121 20.18 60.31 -27.30
CA ALA A 121 19.31 61.06 -28.21
C ALA A 121 19.29 62.58 -27.90
N VAL A 122 19.45 62.97 -26.63
CA VAL A 122 19.48 64.38 -26.18
C VAL A 122 20.75 65.13 -26.63
N GLY A 123 21.71 64.47 -27.30
CA GLY A 123 22.71 65.23 -28.08
C GLY A 123 24.01 64.54 -28.49
N LEU A 124 24.11 63.21 -28.47
CA LEU A 124 25.29 62.47 -28.96
C LEU A 124 24.92 61.37 -29.97
N SER A 125 23.80 61.51 -30.68
CA SER A 125 23.20 60.41 -31.45
C SER A 125 23.74 60.28 -32.87
N ASP A 126 24.44 59.18 -33.12
CA ASP A 126 24.72 58.62 -34.44
C ASP A 126 23.57 57.67 -34.87
N ALA A 127 22.97 57.90 -36.05
CA ALA A 127 21.79 57.17 -36.52
C ALA A 127 22.02 55.66 -36.67
N ASP A 128 23.28 55.26 -36.91
CA ASP A 128 23.66 53.86 -37.04
C ASP A 128 23.64 53.09 -35.71
N LEU A 129 23.90 53.77 -34.59
CA LEU A 129 23.81 53.17 -33.25
C LEU A 129 22.36 52.91 -32.84
N ILE A 130 21.43 53.79 -33.23
CA ILE A 130 19.99 53.57 -33.02
C ILE A 130 19.53 52.34 -33.79
N ASN A 131 19.89 52.25 -35.07
CA ASN A 131 19.54 51.10 -35.92
C ASN A 131 20.17 49.79 -35.40
N ALA A 132 21.40 49.84 -34.88
CA ALA A 132 22.05 48.70 -34.25
C ALA A 132 21.32 48.26 -32.97
N GLY A 133 20.92 49.21 -32.12
CA GLY A 133 20.14 48.94 -30.91
C GLY A 133 18.79 48.31 -31.21
N MET A 134 18.08 48.81 -32.24
CA MET A 134 16.78 48.28 -32.64
C MET A 134 16.88 46.86 -33.23
N ARG A 135 17.95 46.57 -33.98
CA ARG A 135 18.26 45.20 -34.45
C ARG A 135 18.54 44.24 -33.30
N ALA A 136 19.36 44.67 -32.32
CA ALA A 136 19.66 43.86 -31.14
C ALA A 136 18.40 43.55 -30.31
N GLU A 137 17.46 44.49 -30.20
CA GLU A 137 16.17 44.25 -29.52
C GLU A 137 15.27 43.27 -30.27
N LEU A 138 15.20 43.38 -31.60
CA LEU A 138 14.46 42.42 -32.42
C LEU A 138 15.05 41.01 -32.32
N GLU A 139 16.37 40.90 -32.24
CA GLU A 139 17.05 39.61 -32.07
C GLU A 139 16.80 39.03 -30.67
N ALA A 140 16.89 39.86 -29.62
CA ALA A 140 16.56 39.45 -28.25
C ALA A 140 15.09 38.99 -28.11
N LEU A 141 14.15 39.68 -28.77
CA LEU A 141 12.73 39.30 -28.80
C LEU A 141 12.52 37.96 -29.51
N LYS A 142 13.24 37.71 -30.62
CA LYS A 142 13.18 36.43 -31.32
C LYS A 142 13.71 35.28 -30.46
N VAL A 143 14.86 35.47 -29.82
CA VAL A 143 15.44 34.46 -28.93
C VAL A 143 14.51 34.16 -27.75
N THR A 144 13.90 35.19 -27.15
CA THR A 144 12.91 34.99 -26.08
C THR A 144 11.73 34.15 -26.56
N ARG A 145 11.19 34.47 -27.76
CA ARG A 145 10.09 33.72 -28.36
C ARG A 145 10.44 32.26 -28.67
N ASP A 146 11.65 31.99 -29.14
CA ASP A 146 12.09 30.63 -29.45
C ASP A 146 12.26 29.78 -28.18
N VAL A 147 12.70 30.40 -27.07
CA VAL A 147 12.72 29.76 -25.75
C VAL A 147 11.29 29.46 -25.30
N ASP A 148 10.38 30.44 -25.38
CA ASP A 148 8.97 30.25 -25.01
C ASP A 148 8.32 29.09 -25.81
N VAL A 149 8.61 28.98 -27.12
CA VAL A 149 8.12 27.87 -27.96
C VAL A 149 8.69 26.53 -27.49
N THR A 150 9.98 26.48 -27.17
CA THR A 150 10.63 25.25 -26.68
C THR A 150 10.05 24.81 -25.34
N GLU A 151 9.79 25.75 -24.41
CA GLU A 151 9.13 25.45 -23.14
C GLU A 151 7.70 24.94 -23.34
N LEU A 152 6.93 25.56 -24.25
CA LEU A 152 5.58 25.12 -24.59
C LEU A 152 5.56 23.71 -25.20
N ASP A 153 6.51 23.38 -26.08
CA ASP A 153 6.64 22.05 -26.67
C ASP A 153 7.00 20.99 -25.61
N ALA A 154 7.84 21.33 -24.64
CA ALA A 154 8.15 20.46 -23.50
C ALA A 154 6.90 20.20 -22.63
N ILE A 155 6.13 21.25 -22.30
CA ILE A 155 4.88 21.14 -21.56
C ILE A 155 3.87 20.27 -22.33
N LEU A 156 3.71 20.48 -23.65
CA LEU A 156 2.82 19.67 -24.48
C LEU A 156 3.24 18.20 -24.52
N THR A 157 4.55 17.92 -24.52
CA THR A 157 5.08 16.56 -24.47
C THR A 157 4.73 15.87 -23.15
N GLU A 158 4.93 16.56 -22.02
CA GLU A 158 4.55 16.04 -20.71
C GLU A 158 3.04 15.85 -20.56
N LEU A 159 2.24 16.81 -21.02
CA LEU A 159 0.77 16.69 -21.02
C LEU A 159 0.30 15.51 -21.86
N ARG A 160 0.89 15.28 -23.04
CA ARG A 160 0.61 14.08 -23.84
C ARG A 160 0.96 12.81 -23.08
N ALA A 161 2.14 12.75 -22.45
CA ALA A 161 2.55 11.58 -21.66
C ALA A 161 1.60 11.30 -20.48
N VAL A 162 1.14 12.34 -19.78
CA VAL A 162 0.13 12.22 -18.71
C VAL A 162 -1.21 11.73 -19.27
N MET A 163 -1.66 12.25 -20.42
CA MET A 163 -2.88 11.79 -21.09
C MET A 163 -2.79 10.33 -21.54
N THR A 164 -1.65 9.89 -22.08
CA THR A 164 -1.44 8.49 -22.50
C THR A 164 -1.46 7.55 -21.30
N ARG A 165 -0.82 7.93 -20.19
CA ARG A 165 -0.91 7.19 -18.91
C ARG A 165 -2.34 7.15 -18.36
N ALA A 166 -3.08 8.25 -18.44
CA ALA A 166 -4.47 8.33 -18.01
C ALA A 166 -5.44 7.52 -18.90
N SER A 167 -5.13 7.38 -20.19
CA SER A 167 -5.94 6.61 -21.15
C SER A 167 -5.64 5.11 -21.15
N GLY A 168 -4.70 4.63 -20.33
CA GLY A 168 -4.48 3.19 -20.11
C GLY A 168 -3.84 2.42 -21.28
N ALA A 169 -3.08 3.09 -22.16
CA ALA A 169 -2.32 2.39 -23.21
C ALA A 169 -1.01 1.83 -22.64
N GLN A 170 -1.08 0.66 -21.98
CA GLN A 170 0.09 -0.17 -21.72
C GLN A 170 0.66 -0.64 -23.06
N PRO A 171 1.98 -0.54 -23.32
CA PRO A 171 2.56 -1.14 -24.50
C PRO A 171 2.42 -2.66 -24.35
N SER A 172 1.73 -3.28 -25.31
CA SER A 172 1.75 -4.72 -25.52
C SER A 172 3.21 -5.15 -25.74
N GLU A 173 3.81 -5.79 -24.74
CA GLU A 173 4.96 -6.66 -24.98
C GLU A 173 4.49 -7.82 -25.86
N GLU A 174 4.84 -7.76 -27.14
CA GLU A 174 4.69 -8.87 -28.08
C GLU A 174 5.76 -9.94 -27.82
N VAL A 175 5.26 -11.18 -27.81
CA VAL A 175 5.93 -12.48 -27.68
C VAL A 175 6.90 -12.76 -28.83
#